data_AF-A0A414ZRD5-F1
#
_entry.id   AF-A0A414ZRD5-F1
#
_cell.length_a   1.000
_cell.length_b   1.000
_cell.length_c   1.000
_cell.angle_alpha   90.00
_cell.angle_beta   90.00
_cell.angle_gamma   90.00
#
_symmetry.space_group_name_H-M   'P 1'
#
loop_
_entity.id
_entity.type
_entity.pdbx_description
1 polymer ?
#
loop_
_entity_poly.entity_id
_entity_poly.type
_entity_poly.pdbx_seq_one_letter_code
_entity_poly.pdbx_strand_id
1 'polypeptide(L)' 'MSCPYCRGIGEHDYRCPLWQPSKKAKVKCGYCDEYILEGDDYVEINGWTYHKDCLTVNRLLDLMGVITKEMSYELD' A
#
# COMPACT_ATOMS: atom_id res chain seq x y z
N MET A 1 -1.07 -24.76 -18.38
CA MET A 1 -2.29 -25.49 -18.79
C MET A 1 -3.32 -24.45 -19.20
N SER A 2 -4.02 -24.62 -20.32
CA SER A 2 -5.03 -23.66 -20.76
C SER A 2 -6.28 -23.75 -19.90
N CYS A 3 -6.96 -22.61 -19.69
CA CYS A 3 -8.22 -22.57 -18.94
C CYS A 3 -9.30 -23.41 -19.64
N PRO A 4 -10.06 -24.28 -18.92
CA PRO A 4 -11.14 -25.06 -19.55
C PRO A 4 -12.33 -24.21 -20.02
N TYR A 5 -12.50 -23.00 -19.49
CA TYR A 5 -13.64 -22.12 -19.81
C TYR A 5 -13.31 -21.09 -20.90
N CYS A 6 -12.17 -20.38 -20.78
CA CYS A 6 -11.79 -19.34 -21.75
C CYS A 6 -10.67 -19.75 -22.70
N ARG A 7 -10.06 -20.93 -22.52
CA ARG A 7 -8.87 -21.41 -23.27
C ARG A 7 -7.64 -20.50 -23.22
N GLY A 8 -7.68 -19.43 -22.43
CA GLY A 8 -6.55 -18.53 -22.18
C GLY A 8 -5.39 -19.22 -21.47
N ILE A 9 -4.19 -18.69 -21.67
CA ILE A 9 -2.95 -19.08 -20.99
C ILE A 9 -2.43 -17.84 -20.27
N GLY A 10 -2.38 -17.87 -18.93
CA GLY A 10 -2.04 -16.71 -18.11
C GLY A 10 -3.28 -15.98 -17.61
N GLU A 11 -3.50 -14.75 -18.08
CA GLU A 11 -4.70 -13.98 -17.72
C GLU A 11 -5.97 -14.51 -18.41
N HIS A 12 -7.10 -14.37 -17.72
CA HIS A 12 -8.40 -14.79 -18.22
C HIS A 12 -9.15 -13.61 -18.87
N ASP A 13 -10.07 -13.91 -19.79
CA ASP A 13 -11.08 -12.94 -20.24
C ASP A 13 -12.03 -12.59 -19.09
N TYR A 14 -12.48 -11.33 -18.97
CA TYR A 14 -13.33 -10.87 -17.85
C TYR A 14 -14.68 -11.58 -17.74
N ARG A 15 -15.12 -12.28 -18.79
CA ARG A 15 -16.33 -13.11 -18.80
C ARG A 15 -16.08 -14.55 -18.36
N CYS A 16 -14.83 -14.94 -18.15
CA CYS A 16 -14.48 -16.28 -17.71
C CYS A 16 -14.91 -16.51 -16.24
N PRO A 17 -15.55 -17.63 -15.88
CA PRO A 17 -15.90 -17.92 -14.48
C PRO A 17 -14.69 -18.02 -13.54
N LEU A 18 -13.51 -18.30 -14.09
CA LEU A 18 -12.23 -18.31 -13.34
C LEU A 18 -11.47 -16.99 -13.42
N TRP A 19 -12.05 -15.97 -14.06
CA TRP A 19 -11.46 -14.64 -14.05
C TRP A 19 -11.50 -14.10 -12.63
N GLN A 20 -10.33 -13.82 -12.10
CA GLN A 20 -10.18 -12.92 -10.98
C GLN A 20 -9.74 -11.57 -11.54
N PRO A 21 -10.18 -10.45 -10.97
CA PRO A 21 -9.51 -9.19 -11.21
C PRO A 21 -8.01 -9.46 -11.02
N SER A 22 -7.20 -9.17 -12.04
CA SER A 22 -5.76 -9.14 -11.80
C SER A 22 -5.56 -8.23 -10.60
N LYS A 23 -4.76 -8.66 -9.61
CA LYS A 23 -4.40 -7.84 -8.44
C LYS A 23 -3.68 -6.61 -8.98
N LYS A 24 -4.44 -5.65 -9.47
CA LYS A 24 -3.93 -4.43 -10.06
C LYS A 24 -3.47 -3.63 -8.87
N ALA A 25 -2.17 -3.65 -8.64
CA ALA A 25 -1.51 -2.64 -7.84
C ALA A 25 -2.03 -1.28 -8.31
N LYS A 26 -2.81 -0.60 -7.48
CA LYS A 26 -3.44 0.67 -7.87
C LYS A 26 -2.46 1.81 -7.67
N VAL A 27 -1.65 1.76 -6.62
CA VAL A 27 -0.71 2.82 -6.23
C VAL A 27 0.47 2.24 -5.45
N LYS A 28 1.61 2.93 -5.45
CA LYS A 28 2.76 2.60 -4.60
C LYS A 28 2.65 3.34 -3.27
N CYS A 29 3.03 2.66 -2.19
CA CYS A 29 3.20 3.28 -0.89
C CYS A 29 4.38 4.25 -0.93
N GLY A 30 4.15 5.52 -0.56
CA GLY A 30 5.18 6.56 -0.53
C GLY A 30 6.23 6.41 0.58
N TYR A 31 6.22 5.31 1.34
CA TYR A 31 7.19 5.06 2.41
C TYR A 31 8.05 3.80 2.17
N CYS A 32 7.45 2.66 1.86
CA CYS A 32 8.18 1.40 1.64
C CYS A 32 8.43 1.08 0.15
N ASP A 33 7.93 1.91 -0.77
CA ASP A 33 7.97 1.71 -2.22
C ASP A 33 7.27 0.44 -2.74
N GLU A 34 6.65 -0.35 -1.86
CA GLU A 34 5.84 -1.51 -2.23
C GLU A 34 4.48 -1.09 -2.78
N TYR A 35 3.89 -1.97 -3.59
CA TYR A 35 2.57 -1.75 -4.15
C TYR A 35 1.47 -1.99 -3.11
N ILE A 36 0.46 -1.12 -3.11
CA ILE A 36 -0.79 -1.30 -2.37
C ILE A 36 -1.72 -2.12 -3.28
N LEU A 37 -2.05 -3.33 -2.83
CA LEU A 37 -2.85 -4.29 -3.57
C LEU A 37 -4.32 -4.21 -3.16
N GLU A 38 -5.18 -4.85 -3.95
CA GLU A 38 -6.59 -4.98 -3.63
C GLU A 38 -6.76 -5.79 -2.33
N GLY A 39 -7.44 -5.18 -1.35
CA GLY A 39 -7.64 -5.73 -0.01
C GLY A 39 -6.70 -5.15 1.05
N ASP A 40 -5.67 -4.39 0.66
CA ASP A 40 -4.78 -3.73 1.62
C ASP A 40 -5.46 -2.47 2.20
N ASP A 41 -5.30 -2.28 3.51
CA ASP A 41 -5.65 -1.03 4.19
C ASP A 41 -4.61 0.04 3.83
N TYR A 42 -5.08 1.16 3.28
CA TYR A 42 -4.23 2.31 2.95
C TYR A 42 -4.86 3.63 3.37
N VAL A 43 -4.02 4.66 3.40
CA VAL A 43 -4.39 6.03 3.73
C VAL A 43 -3.75 6.99 2.74
N GLU A 44 -4.46 8.07 2.46
CA GLU A 44 -4.02 9.14 1.58
C GLU A 44 -3.75 10.40 2.40
N ILE A 45 -2.53 10.93 2.30
CA ILE A 45 -2.08 12.13 3.03
C ILE A 45 -1.32 13.00 2.03
N ASN A 46 -1.72 14.26 1.89
CA ASN A 46 -1.07 15.24 1.00
C ASN A 46 -0.90 14.74 -0.46
N GLY A 47 -1.85 13.95 -0.98
CA GLY A 47 -1.83 13.40 -2.34
C GLY A 47 -0.91 12.18 -2.53
N TRP A 48 -0.30 11.68 -1.45
CA TRP A 48 0.46 10.44 -1.43
C TRP A 48 -0.33 9.35 -0.73
N THR A 49 -0.14 8.09 -1.16
CA THR A 49 -0.77 6.93 -0.54
C THR A 49 0.25 6.11 0.23
N TYR A 50 -0.18 5.56 1.36
CA TYR A 50 0.65 4.78 2.27
C TYR A 50 -0.13 3.57 2.75
N HIS A 51 0.53 2.41 2.90
CA HIS A 51 -0.06 1.34 3.70
C HIS A 51 -0.31 1.85 5.11
N LYS A 52 -1.46 1.52 5.69
CA LYS A 52 -1.79 1.90 7.07
C LYS A 52 -0.71 1.44 8.06
N ASP A 53 -0.19 0.23 7.84
CA ASP A 53 0.85 -0.36 8.69
C ASP A 53 2.22 0.27 8.50
N CYS A 54 2.43 1.00 7.39
CA CYS A 54 3.65 1.78 7.18
C CYS A 54 3.64 3.10 7.97
N LEU A 55 2.52 3.53 8.55
CA LEU A 55 2.42 4.79 9.28
C LEU A 55 2.48 4.57 10.79
N THR A 56 3.68 4.66 11.36
CA THR A 56 3.86 4.79 12.80
C THR A 56 3.55 6.22 13.26
N VAL A 57 3.34 6.42 14.57
CA VAL A 57 3.11 7.77 15.14
C VAL A 57 4.24 8.74 14.75
N ASN A 58 5.50 8.32 14.83
CA ASN A 58 6.63 9.18 14.45
C ASN A 58 6.57 9.57 12.97
N ARG A 59 6.27 8.64 12.07
CA ARG A 59 6.15 8.93 10.64
C ARG A 59 4.99 9.88 10.34
N LEU A 60 3.89 9.78 11.09
CA LEU A 60 2.77 10.74 11.00
C LEU A 60 3.20 12.13 11.48
N LEU A 61 3.93 12.22 12.58
CA LEU A 61 4.47 13.50 13.08
C LEU A 61 5.40 14.15 12.05
N ASP A 62 6.28 13.35 11.41
CA ASP A 62 7.16 13.82 10.33
C ASP A 62 6.35 14.35 9.13
N LEU A 63 5.32 13.62 8.69
CA LEU A 63 4.42 14.04 7.60
C LEU A 63 3.63 15.32 7.92
N MET A 64 3.33 15.55 9.19
CA MET A 64 2.68 16.77 9.69
C MET A 64 3.65 17.93 9.90
N GLY A 65 4.96 17.71 9.71
CA GLY A 65 6.00 18.72 9.95
C GLY A 65 6.16 19.08 11.44
N VAL A 66 5.78 18.17 12.34
CA VAL A 66 5.88 18.39 13.78
C VAL A 66 7.32 18.16 14.22
N ILE A 67 7.92 19.16 14.87
CA ILE A 67 9.27 19.04 15.41
C ILE A 67 9.20 18.26 16.73
N THR A 68 9.74 17.04 16.75
CA THR A 68 9.93 16.26 17.97
C THR A 68 11.25 16.64 18.64
N LYS A 69 11.24 16.74 19.98
CA LYS A 69 12.45 16.99 20.79
C LYS A 69 12.59 15.90 21.83
N GLU A 70 13.79 15.35 21.98
CA GLU A 70 14.11 14.51 23.12
C GLU A 70 14.40 15.38 24.33
N MET A 71 13.82 15.03 25.48
CA MET A 71 14.08 15.73 26.73
C MET A 71 15.29 15.08 27.41
N SER A 72 16.41 15.79 27.46
CA SER A 72 17.59 15.41 28.23
C SER A 72 17.65 16.20 29.53
N TYR A 73 17.84 15.51 30.66
CA TYR A 73 18.20 16.16 31.93
C TYR A 73 19.72 16.23 32.01
N GLU A 74 20.28 17.43 32.16
CA GLU A 74 21.66 17.58 32.63
C GLU A 74 21.66 17.30 34.14
N LEU A 75 22.45 16.31 34.57
CA LEU A 75 22.70 16.07 35.99
C LEU A 75 23.81 17.03 36.43
N ASP A 76 23.44 18.10 37.13
CA ASP A 76 24.37 18.98 37.88
C ASP A 76 24.99 18.26 39.08
#